data_AF-A0A3D4WXH4-F1
#
_entry.id   AF-A0A3D4WXH4-F1
#
_cell.length_a   1.000
_cell.length_b   1.000
_cell.length_c   1.000
_cell.angle_alpha   90.00
_cell.angle_beta   90.00
_cell.angle_gamma   90.00
#
_symmetry.space_group_name_H-M   'P 1'
#
loop_
_entity.id
_entity.type
_entity.pdbx_description
1 polymer ?
#
loop_
_entity_poly.entity_id
_entity_poly.type
_entity_poly.pdbx_seq_one_letter_code
_entity_poly.pdbx_strand_id
1 'polypeptide(L)'
;MRKAALLLVLLLAGCSTDPPAVDPSPSTVVPFAGCAGLGPGQAELPEVSLPCFAGGESVQMRQLRGPAVVNFWASWCEPCRAELPAFQRLSELNRVSVVGVATDDRRESAIALADDLGLKIPTLFDSSGELRRALGEPNLPLTLFIDSSGKVTKYVGPALTDEKLAELVRERLGVA
;
A
#
# COMPACT_ATOMS: atom_id res chain seq x y z
N MET A 1 -4.75 54.40 65.68
CA MET A 1 -5.84 53.41 65.57
C MET A 1 -5.77 52.77 64.18
N ARG A 2 -5.78 51.42 64.12
CA ARG A 2 -6.01 50.52 62.96
C ARG A 2 -4.98 50.63 61.81
N LYS A 3 -3.87 49.88 61.86
CA LYS A 3 -3.66 48.54 61.25
C LYS A 3 -4.09 48.47 59.77
N ALA A 4 -3.11 48.55 58.86
CA ALA A 4 -3.23 48.03 57.50
C ALA A 4 -1.99 47.17 57.23
N ALA A 5 -2.19 45.85 57.28
CA ALA A 5 -1.25 44.87 56.76
C ALA A 5 -1.56 44.71 55.27
N LEU A 6 -0.56 44.83 54.40
CA LEU A 6 -0.69 44.41 53.01
C LEU A 6 0.42 43.42 52.68
N LEU A 7 -0.03 42.33 52.05
CA LEU A 7 0.67 41.10 51.81
C LEU A 7 1.77 41.21 50.74
N LEU A 8 2.77 40.36 50.96
CA LEU A 8 3.80 39.87 50.06
C LEU A 8 3.18 39.18 48.83
N VAL A 9 3.68 39.46 47.62
CA VAL A 9 3.51 38.56 46.45
C VAL A 9 4.86 38.45 45.72
N LEU A 10 5.49 37.28 45.89
CA LEU A 10 6.64 36.81 45.12
C LEU A 10 6.15 36.36 43.73
N LEU A 11 6.68 36.95 42.66
CA LEU A 11 6.46 36.51 41.29
C LEU A 11 7.50 35.45 40.91
N LEU A 12 7.12 34.18 40.95
CA LEU A 12 7.86 33.08 40.32
C LEU A 12 7.39 32.98 38.87
N ALA A 13 8.21 33.44 37.93
CA ALA A 13 8.01 33.19 36.50
C ALA A 13 8.41 31.74 36.20
N GLY A 14 7.42 30.84 36.17
CA GLY A 14 7.57 29.49 35.63
C GLY A 14 7.33 29.51 34.12
N CYS A 15 8.37 29.27 33.32
CA CYS A 15 8.21 28.96 31.90
C CYS A 15 7.88 27.47 31.76
N SER A 16 6.61 27.14 31.54
CA SER A 16 6.25 25.81 31.02
C SER A 16 6.38 25.83 29.51
N THR A 17 7.33 25.06 28.99
CA THR A 17 7.43 24.74 27.57
C THR A 17 6.59 23.49 27.33
N ASP A 18 5.32 23.66 26.99
CA ASP A 18 4.51 22.54 26.52
C ASP A 18 5.03 22.11 25.14
N PRO A 19 5.37 20.83 24.91
CA PRO A 19 5.63 20.34 23.57
C PRO A 19 4.33 20.40 22.76
N PRO A 20 4.42 20.63 21.43
CA PRO A 20 3.22 20.68 20.60
C PRO A 20 2.48 19.34 20.69
N ALA A 21 1.19 19.41 21.01
CA ALA A 21 0.30 18.27 20.96
C ALA A 21 0.31 17.70 19.53
N VAL A 22 0.79 16.46 19.39
CA VAL A 22 0.58 15.68 18.19
C VAL A 22 -0.85 15.18 18.26
N ASP A 23 -1.77 15.85 17.56
CA ASP A 23 -3.14 15.39 17.43
C ASP A 23 -3.14 13.99 16.78
N PRO A 24 -3.69 12.94 17.42
CA PRO A 24 -3.94 11.69 16.75
C PRO A 24 -5.11 11.93 15.78
N SER A 25 -4.79 12.26 14.53
CA SER A 25 -5.76 12.20 13.43
C SER A 25 -6.44 10.83 13.48
N PRO A 26 -7.79 10.76 13.46
CA PRO A 26 -8.48 9.49 13.54
C PRO A 26 -8.02 8.63 12.37
N SER A 27 -7.31 7.55 12.67
CA SER A 27 -6.90 6.57 11.69
C SER A 27 -8.18 6.00 11.09
N THR A 28 -8.54 6.44 9.89
CA THR A 28 -9.56 5.78 9.08
C THR A 28 -9.10 4.34 8.96
N VAL A 29 -9.84 3.42 9.56
CA VAL A 29 -9.56 1.99 9.48
C VAL A 29 -9.68 1.63 8.00
N VAL A 30 -8.55 1.39 7.35
CA VAL A 30 -8.52 0.84 5.99
C VAL A 30 -8.34 -0.67 6.07
N PRO A 31 -8.92 -1.45 5.14
CA PRO A 31 -8.86 -2.92 5.19
C PRO A 31 -7.48 -3.49 4.88
N PHE A 32 -6.58 -2.68 4.32
CA PHE A 32 -5.28 -3.11 3.85
C PHE A 32 -4.24 -3.21 4.97
N ALA A 33 -3.39 -4.23 4.87
CA ALA A 33 -2.16 -4.29 5.66
C ALA A 33 -1.20 -3.13 5.31
N GLY A 34 -0.32 -2.81 6.26
CA GLY A 34 0.73 -1.81 6.07
C GLY A 34 1.74 -2.23 5.00
N CYS A 35 2.33 -1.24 4.33
CA CYS A 35 3.34 -1.45 3.29
C CYS A 35 4.78 -1.51 3.83
N ALA A 36 4.95 -1.52 5.16
CA ALA A 36 6.25 -1.69 5.80
C ALA A 36 6.83 -3.06 5.41
N GLY A 37 8.11 -3.08 5.01
CA GLY A 37 8.80 -4.32 4.63
C GLY A 37 8.71 -4.70 3.14
N LEU A 38 8.01 -3.91 2.30
CA LEU A 38 8.03 -4.10 0.84
C LEU A 38 9.40 -3.82 0.21
N GLY A 39 10.32 -3.16 0.92
CA GLY A 39 11.69 -2.90 0.51
C GLY A 39 12.69 -2.97 1.68
N PRO A 40 13.97 -2.59 1.45
CA PRO A 40 14.53 -2.33 0.13
C PRO A 40 14.81 -3.62 -0.65
N GLY A 41 14.57 -3.55 -1.95
CA GLY A 41 15.02 -4.44 -3.01
C GLY A 41 15.54 -3.61 -4.19
N GLN A 42 15.70 -4.23 -5.37
CA GLN A 42 16.17 -3.58 -6.59
C GLN A 42 15.38 -4.11 -7.78
N ALA A 43 14.08 -3.80 -7.81
CA ALA A 43 13.23 -4.22 -8.92
C ALA A 43 13.48 -3.36 -10.16
N GLU A 44 13.46 -3.98 -11.35
CA GLU A 44 13.54 -3.32 -12.66
C GLU A 44 12.22 -2.59 -12.99
N LEU A 45 11.87 -1.61 -12.16
CA LEU A 45 10.65 -0.81 -12.26
C LEU A 45 10.98 0.68 -12.44
N PRO A 46 10.05 1.47 -12.99
CA PRO A 46 10.18 2.92 -13.07
C PRO A 46 10.46 3.58 -11.72
N GLU A 47 11.13 4.73 -11.76
CA GLU A 47 11.35 5.59 -10.59
C GLU A 47 10.07 6.37 -10.25
N VAL A 48 9.10 5.64 -9.69
CA VAL A 48 7.80 6.16 -9.23
C VAL A 48 7.65 5.83 -7.76
N SER A 49 7.11 6.79 -6.99
CA SER A 49 6.79 6.63 -5.58
C SER A 49 5.29 6.61 -5.40
N LEU A 50 4.76 5.57 -4.75
CA LEU A 50 3.32 5.44 -4.51
C LEU A 50 3.00 5.47 -3.00
N PRO A 51 1.98 6.24 -2.57
CA PRO A 51 1.53 6.21 -1.19
C PRO A 51 0.91 4.86 -0.81
N CYS A 52 1.14 4.41 0.41
CA CYS A 52 0.46 3.25 0.98
C CYS A 52 -0.98 3.61 1.40
N PHE A 53 -1.96 2.75 1.13
CA PHE A 53 -3.32 2.99 1.61
C PHE A 53 -3.41 3.05 3.14
N ALA A 54 -2.64 2.22 3.85
CA ALA A 54 -2.59 2.21 5.30
C ALA A 54 -1.82 3.40 5.93
N GLY A 55 -1.37 4.36 5.11
CA GLY A 55 -0.50 5.45 5.55
C GLY A 55 0.95 5.02 5.73
N GLY A 56 1.78 5.91 6.26
CA GLY A 56 3.23 5.76 6.34
C GLY A 56 3.96 6.35 5.13
N GLU A 57 5.24 6.00 4.99
CA GLU A 57 6.07 6.49 3.89
C GLU A 57 5.61 5.91 2.55
N SER A 58 5.73 6.71 1.48
CA SER A 58 5.52 6.24 0.12
C SER A 58 6.56 5.18 -0.26
N VAL A 59 6.12 4.18 -1.01
CA VAL A 59 6.98 3.09 -1.47
C VAL A 59 7.57 3.44 -2.82
N GLN A 60 8.90 3.40 -2.92
CA GLN A 60 9.59 3.52 -4.20
C GLN A 60 9.52 2.21 -4.97
N MET A 61 8.90 2.21 -6.16
CA MET A 61 8.61 0.98 -6.89
C MET A 61 9.86 0.21 -7.28
N ARG A 62 10.92 0.92 -7.71
CA ARG A 62 12.26 0.32 -7.95
C ARG A 62 12.92 -0.32 -6.74
N GLN A 63 12.42 -0.04 -5.52
CA GLN A 63 12.92 -0.61 -4.27
C GLN A 63 12.05 -1.77 -3.76
N LEU A 64 11.10 -2.27 -4.54
CA LEU A 64 10.37 -3.47 -4.18
C LEU A 64 11.31 -4.69 -4.10
N ARG A 65 11.16 -5.48 -3.03
CA ARG A 65 11.89 -6.73 -2.82
C ARG A 65 11.11 -7.91 -3.41
N GLY A 66 11.76 -8.67 -4.29
CA GLY A 66 11.26 -9.96 -4.74
C GLY A 66 11.67 -11.12 -3.82
N PRO A 67 11.06 -12.32 -3.97
CA PRO A 67 10.02 -12.66 -4.94
C PRO A 67 8.67 -12.02 -4.57
N ALA A 68 8.05 -11.35 -5.53
CA ALA A 68 6.80 -10.62 -5.33
C ALA A 68 5.87 -10.70 -6.54
N VAL A 69 4.58 -10.63 -6.27
CA VAL A 69 3.50 -10.49 -7.25
C VAL A 69 2.80 -9.16 -6.98
N VAL A 70 2.73 -8.30 -7.99
CA VAL A 70 2.08 -6.98 -7.89
C VAL A 70 0.85 -6.95 -8.79
N ASN A 71 -0.33 -6.86 -8.19
CA ASN A 71 -1.61 -6.82 -8.90
C ASN A 71 -2.10 -5.38 -9.06
N PHE A 72 -2.32 -4.94 -10.30
CA PHE A 72 -2.90 -3.65 -10.63
C PHE A 72 -4.39 -3.81 -10.86
N TRP A 73 -5.18 -3.02 -10.14
CA TRP A 73 -6.63 -3.13 -10.16
C TRP A 73 -7.29 -1.76 -9.99
N ALA A 74 -8.57 -1.68 -10.30
CA ALA A 74 -9.40 -0.52 -10.01
C ALA A 74 -10.81 -1.00 -9.62
N SER A 75 -11.48 -0.26 -8.75
CA SER A 75 -12.80 -0.59 -8.25
C SER A 75 -13.86 -0.64 -9.35
N TRP A 76 -13.67 0.07 -10.46
CA TRP A 76 -14.56 0.06 -11.62
C TRP A 76 -14.24 -1.03 -12.65
N CYS A 77 -13.11 -1.74 -12.49
CA CYS A 77 -12.67 -2.79 -13.40
C CYS A 77 -13.28 -4.15 -13.01
N GLU A 78 -14.29 -4.60 -13.74
CA GLU A 78 -14.99 -5.86 -13.46
C GLU A 78 -14.07 -7.10 -13.50
N PRO A 79 -13.18 -7.28 -14.51
CA PRO A 79 -12.26 -8.41 -14.50
C PRO A 79 -11.27 -8.37 -13.32
N CYS A 80 -10.86 -7.16 -12.90
CA CYS A 80 -9.99 -7.00 -11.74
C CYS A 80 -10.69 -7.46 -10.46
N ARG A 81 -11.97 -7.12 -10.27
CA ARG A 81 -12.76 -7.58 -9.13
C ARG A 81 -12.80 -9.11 -9.03
N ALA A 82 -12.90 -9.79 -10.17
CA ALA A 82 -12.99 -11.24 -10.22
C ALA A 82 -11.69 -11.96 -9.79
N GLU A 83 -10.51 -11.37 -10.03
CA GLU A 83 -9.23 -12.00 -9.69
C GLU A 83 -8.73 -11.67 -8.28
N LEU A 84 -9.14 -10.56 -7.67
CA LEU A 84 -8.68 -10.12 -6.34
C LEU A 84 -8.75 -11.20 -5.25
N PRO A 85 -9.82 -12.03 -5.15
CA PRO A 85 -9.86 -13.13 -4.18
C PRO A 85 -8.73 -14.16 -4.35
N ALA A 86 -8.27 -14.42 -5.58
CA ALA A 86 -7.16 -15.33 -5.83
C ALA A 86 -5.83 -14.75 -5.32
N PHE A 87 -5.61 -13.43 -5.48
CA PHE A 87 -4.44 -12.75 -4.90
C PHE A 87 -4.46 -12.72 -3.38
N GLN A 88 -5.64 -12.52 -2.77
CA GLN A 88 -5.80 -12.63 -1.33
C GLN A 88 -5.40 -14.02 -0.83
N ARG A 89 -5.91 -15.10 -1.44
CA ARG A 89 -5.55 -16.47 -1.09
C ARG A 89 -4.07 -16.77 -1.32
N LEU A 90 -3.48 -16.28 -2.42
CA LEU A 90 -2.04 -16.41 -2.66
C LEU A 90 -1.22 -15.79 -1.52
N SER A 91 -1.63 -14.62 -1.02
CA SER A 91 -0.95 -13.93 0.08
C SER A 91 -0.93 -14.75 1.37
N GLU A 92 -2.00 -15.49 1.64
CA GLU A 92 -2.17 -16.33 2.83
C GLU A 92 -1.23 -17.54 2.85
N LEU A 93 -0.73 -17.97 1.68
CA LEU A 93 0.28 -19.02 1.59
C LEU A 93 1.65 -18.57 2.10
N ASN A 94 1.90 -17.26 2.21
CA ASN A 94 3.15 -16.68 2.72
C ASN A 94 4.42 -17.17 2.01
N ARG A 95 4.34 -17.52 0.71
CA ARG A 95 5.49 -18.00 -0.08
C ARG A 95 6.14 -16.93 -0.94
N VAL A 96 5.36 -15.92 -1.33
CA VAL A 96 5.78 -14.74 -2.09
C VAL A 96 5.10 -13.50 -1.51
N SER A 97 5.72 -12.33 -1.65
CA SER A 97 5.04 -11.08 -1.33
C SER A 97 3.92 -10.83 -2.33
N VAL A 98 2.73 -10.43 -1.87
CA VAL A 98 1.61 -10.04 -2.73
C VAL A 98 1.24 -8.60 -2.42
N VAL A 99 1.25 -7.75 -3.44
CA VAL A 99 1.03 -6.30 -3.31
C VAL A 99 -0.06 -5.87 -4.28
N GLY A 100 -1.04 -5.13 -3.79
CA GLY A 100 -2.02 -4.45 -4.62
C GLY A 100 -1.54 -3.06 -5.06
N VAL A 101 -1.94 -2.63 -6.25
CA VAL A 101 -1.84 -1.25 -6.73
C VAL A 101 -3.22 -0.85 -7.23
N ALA A 102 -3.98 -0.12 -6.40
CA ALA A 102 -5.23 0.48 -6.87
C ALA A 102 -4.87 1.70 -7.72
N THR A 103 -5.22 1.68 -8.99
CA THR A 103 -4.75 2.65 -10.00
C THR A 103 -5.91 3.35 -10.70
N ASP A 104 -5.77 4.66 -10.96
CA ASP A 104 -6.77 5.47 -11.67
C ASP A 104 -8.19 5.30 -11.08
N ASP A 105 -8.27 5.41 -9.75
CA ASP A 105 -9.47 5.08 -8.98
C ASP A 105 -9.72 6.12 -7.89
N ARG A 106 -10.94 6.14 -7.36
CA ARG A 106 -11.27 6.90 -6.15
C ARG A 106 -10.91 6.09 -4.92
N ARG A 107 -10.22 6.73 -3.97
CA ARG A 107 -9.74 6.10 -2.74
C ARG A 107 -10.87 5.38 -1.98
N GLU A 108 -12.03 6.00 -1.87
CA GLU A 108 -13.18 5.46 -1.15
C GLU A 108 -13.79 4.25 -1.88
N SER A 109 -13.75 4.23 -3.21
CA SER A 109 -14.27 3.12 -4.01
C SER A 109 -13.34 1.90 -3.95
N ALA A 110 -12.03 2.13 -3.93
CA ALA A 110 -11.04 1.09 -3.69
C ALA A 110 -11.18 0.47 -2.29
N ILE A 111 -11.36 1.29 -1.25
CA ILE A 111 -11.60 0.82 0.13
C ILE A 111 -12.90 0.00 0.20
N ALA A 112 -14.00 0.50 -0.35
CA ALA A 112 -15.29 -0.19 -0.30
C ALA A 112 -15.24 -1.56 -0.99
N LEU A 113 -14.54 -1.68 -2.13
CA LEU A 113 -14.35 -2.96 -2.79
C LEU A 113 -13.48 -3.91 -1.94
N ALA A 114 -12.42 -3.39 -1.32
CA ALA A 114 -11.56 -4.20 -0.49
C ALA A 114 -12.30 -4.73 0.76
N ASP A 115 -13.18 -3.94 1.36
CA ASP A 115 -14.06 -4.39 2.44
C ASP A 115 -15.03 -5.48 1.97
N ASP A 116 -15.68 -5.30 0.81
CA ASP A 116 -16.63 -6.27 0.23
C ASP A 116 -15.97 -7.63 -0.06
N LEU A 117 -14.74 -7.61 -0.56
CA LEU A 117 -13.98 -8.81 -0.89
C LEU A 117 -13.15 -9.38 0.26
N GLY A 118 -13.09 -8.69 1.41
CA GLY A 118 -12.18 -9.05 2.50
C GLY A 118 -10.70 -8.99 2.11
N LEU A 119 -10.35 -8.10 1.18
CA LEU A 119 -8.99 -7.92 0.65
C LEU A 119 -8.11 -7.19 1.66
N LYS A 120 -7.07 -7.88 2.15
CA LYS A 120 -6.17 -7.39 3.20
C LYS A 120 -4.73 -7.21 2.76
N ILE A 121 -4.39 -7.59 1.52
CA ILE A 121 -3.04 -7.44 0.99
C ILE A 121 -2.55 -5.98 1.10
N PRO A 122 -1.27 -5.74 1.40
CA PRO A 122 -0.70 -4.39 1.32
C PRO A 122 -1.00 -3.76 -0.04
N THR A 123 -1.60 -2.58 -0.03
CA THR A 123 -2.03 -1.92 -1.27
C THR A 123 -1.48 -0.50 -1.36
N LEU A 124 -0.89 -0.19 -2.51
CA LEU A 124 -0.42 1.14 -2.90
C LEU A 124 -1.48 1.86 -3.72
N PHE A 125 -1.48 3.19 -3.69
CA PHE A 125 -2.45 4.00 -4.42
C PHE A 125 -1.79 4.79 -5.55
N ASP A 126 -2.03 4.38 -6.78
CA ASP A 126 -1.60 5.07 -8.00
C ASP A 126 -2.76 5.92 -8.55
N SER A 127 -3.06 7.02 -7.85
CA SER A 127 -4.29 7.81 -8.08
C SER A 127 -4.44 8.31 -9.52
N SER A 128 -3.33 8.53 -10.23
CA SER A 128 -3.34 9.06 -11.59
C SER A 128 -3.02 8.00 -12.65
N GLY A 129 -2.70 6.75 -12.30
CA GLY A 129 -2.21 5.76 -13.26
C GLY A 129 -0.77 6.01 -13.76
N GLU A 130 0.04 6.75 -13.00
CA GLU A 130 1.40 7.14 -13.39
C GLU A 130 2.30 5.93 -13.55
N LEU A 131 2.32 5.02 -12.57
CA LEU A 131 3.16 3.83 -12.63
C LEU A 131 2.78 2.97 -13.83
N ARG A 132 1.48 2.77 -14.00
CA ARG A 132 0.93 1.97 -15.10
C ARG A 132 1.29 2.55 -16.48
N ARG A 133 1.23 3.88 -16.65
CA ARG A 133 1.72 4.55 -17.86
C ARG A 133 3.23 4.46 -18.03
N ALA A 134 4.02 4.62 -16.97
CA ALA A 134 5.47 4.50 -17.02
C ALA A 134 5.93 3.08 -17.40
N LEU A 135 5.11 2.07 -17.08
CA LEU A 135 5.29 0.69 -17.54
C LEU A 135 4.87 0.48 -19.00
N GLY A 136 4.20 1.45 -19.64
CA GLY A 136 3.66 1.32 -21.00
C GLY A 136 2.41 0.45 -21.09
N GLU A 137 1.68 0.24 -20.00
CA GLU A 137 0.56 -0.71 -19.94
C GLU A 137 -0.79 0.01 -19.68
N PRO A 138 -1.47 0.54 -20.71
CA PRO A 138 -2.68 1.34 -20.51
C PRO A 138 -3.93 0.53 -20.10
N ASN A 139 -3.84 -0.80 -19.98
CA ASN A 139 -4.99 -1.67 -19.73
C ASN A 139 -4.92 -2.35 -18.37
N LEU A 140 -6.10 -2.69 -17.84
CA LEU A 140 -6.28 -3.53 -16.67
C LEU A 140 -7.05 -4.81 -17.06
N PRO A 141 -6.84 -5.93 -16.33
CA PRO A 141 -5.87 -6.11 -15.25
C PRO A 141 -4.42 -6.21 -15.75
N LEU A 142 -3.49 -5.86 -14.88
CA LEU A 142 -2.04 -6.02 -15.09
C LEU A 142 -1.45 -6.69 -13.85
N THR A 143 -0.63 -7.72 -14.06
CA THR A 143 0.13 -8.36 -12.97
C THR A 143 1.61 -8.33 -13.28
N LEU A 144 2.42 -7.91 -12.31
CA LEU A 144 3.88 -8.00 -12.37
C LEU A 144 4.36 -9.14 -11.49
N PHE A 145 5.37 -9.85 -11.99
CA PHE A 145 6.11 -10.87 -11.26
C PHE A 145 7.55 -10.39 -11.15
N ILE A 146 8.00 -10.18 -9.92
CA ILE A 146 9.34 -9.69 -9.58
C ILE A 146 10.08 -10.86 -8.94
N ASP A 147 11.12 -11.39 -9.61
CA ASP A 147 11.91 -12.49 -9.03
C ASP A 147 12.89 -12.00 -7.94
N SER A 148 13.58 -12.93 -7.28
CA SER A 148 14.52 -12.60 -6.20
C SER A 148 15.72 -11.76 -6.65
N SER A 149 16.02 -11.70 -7.95
CA SER A 149 17.05 -10.83 -8.50
C SER A 149 16.55 -9.42 -8.81
N GLY A 150 15.23 -9.20 -8.76
CA GLY A 150 14.58 -7.93 -9.09
C GLY A 150 14.12 -7.85 -10.54
N LYS A 151 14.33 -8.88 -11.35
CA LYS A 151 13.86 -8.92 -12.74
C LYS A 151 12.34 -9.01 -12.78
N VAL A 152 11.74 -8.20 -13.67
CA VAL A 152 10.29 -8.04 -13.77
C VAL A 152 9.76 -8.70 -15.04
N THR A 153 8.69 -9.48 -14.92
CA THR A 153 7.88 -9.92 -16.06
C THR A 153 6.43 -9.51 -15.86
N LYS A 154 5.72 -9.27 -16.96
CA LYS A 154 4.34 -8.77 -16.93
C LYS A 154 3.36 -9.82 -17.43
N TYR A 155 2.14 -9.77 -16.93
CA TYR A 155 0.98 -10.46 -17.48
C TYR A 155 -0.12 -9.43 -17.73
N VAL A 156 -0.56 -9.36 -18.98
CA VAL A 156 -1.66 -8.50 -19.44
C VAL A 156 -2.61 -9.42 -20.18
N GLY A 157 -3.83 -9.57 -19.67
CA GLY A 157 -4.76 -10.57 -20.18
C GLY A 157 -6.03 -10.66 -19.34
N PRO A 158 -6.81 -11.73 -19.53
CA PRO A 158 -7.99 -12.01 -18.73
C PRO A 158 -7.68 -12.09 -17.22
N ALA A 159 -8.73 -11.96 -16.41
CA ALA A 159 -8.66 -12.16 -14.97
C ALA A 159 -8.01 -13.51 -14.63
N LEU A 160 -7.07 -13.52 -13.69
CA LEU A 160 -6.36 -14.73 -13.28
C LEU A 160 -7.20 -15.56 -12.28
N THR A 161 -7.36 -16.85 -12.59
CA THR A 161 -7.86 -17.83 -11.61
C THR A 161 -6.74 -18.25 -10.65
N ASP A 162 -7.09 -18.90 -9.54
CA ASP A 162 -6.12 -19.49 -8.61
C ASP A 162 -5.12 -20.41 -9.30
N GLU A 163 -5.60 -21.29 -10.18
CA GLU A 163 -4.77 -22.26 -10.88
C GLU A 163 -3.78 -21.55 -11.80
N LYS A 164 -4.25 -20.57 -12.58
CA LYS A 164 -3.38 -19.86 -13.51
C LYS A 164 -2.41 -18.94 -12.79
N LEU A 165 -2.84 -18.29 -11.71
CA LEU A 165 -1.98 -17.47 -10.87
C LEU A 165 -0.86 -18.32 -10.24
N ALA A 166 -1.21 -19.48 -9.67
CA ALA A 166 -0.22 -20.40 -9.10
C ALA A 166 0.75 -20.96 -10.15
N GLU A 167 0.28 -21.26 -11.36
CA GLU A 167 1.12 -21.64 -12.50
C GLU A 167 2.14 -20.55 -12.82
N LEU A 168 1.70 -19.30 -13.02
CA LEU A 168 2.57 -18.19 -13.36
C LEU A 168 3.58 -17.87 -12.25
N VAL A 169 3.19 -18.00 -10.97
CA VAL A 169 4.10 -17.85 -9.83
C VAL A 169 5.23 -18.87 -9.90
N ARG A 170 4.91 -20.16 -10.14
CA ARG A 170 5.94 -21.20 -10.29
C ARG A 170 6.86 -20.93 -11.46
N GLU A 171 6.30 -20.61 -12.62
CA GLU A 171 7.06 -20.40 -13.85
C GLU A 171 7.98 -19.17 -13.80
N ARG A 172 7.51 -18.08 -13.19
CA ARG A 172 8.19 -16.78 -13.26
C ARG A 172 9.05 -16.48 -12.04
N LEU A 173 8.69 -17.02 -10.88
CA LEU A 173 9.39 -16.76 -9.62
C LEU A 173 10.17 -17.98 -9.13
N GLY A 174 9.96 -19.17 -9.71
CA GLY A 174 10.62 -20.40 -9.27
C GLY A 174 10.20 -20.86 -7.87
N VAL A 175 9.09 -20.31 -7.35
CA VAL A 175 8.55 -20.65 -6.03
C VAL A 175 7.43 -21.66 -6.23
N ALA A 176 7.65 -22.89 -5.76
CA ALA A 176 6.63 -23.96 -5.75
C ALA A 176 5.45 -23.60 -4.85
#